data_AF-A0A973X0A5-F1
#
_entry.id   AF-A0A973X0A5-F1
#
_cell.length_a   1.000
_cell.length_b   1.000
_cell.length_c   1.000
_cell.angle_alpha   90.00
_cell.angle_beta   90.00
_cell.angle_gamma   90.00
#
_symmetry.space_group_name_H-M   'P 1'
#
loop_
_entity.id
_entity.type
_entity.pdbx_description
1 polymer ?
#
loop_
_entity_poly.entity_id
_entity_poly.type
_entity_poly.pdbx_seq_one_letter_code
_entity_poly.pdbx_strand_id
1 'polypeptide(L)'
;MTDAITPATTRATSTLTVRALRHGCLAAMMTAALGLCSTGTFAQSMPDTENGRYTLSPAAEGLLRLDTRSGTLSTCSDKGGGWACYATPDERAAFDAEIGRLQKDNDRLKQDVESLKKDNDGLKAQLAAREPPAIGKIDEPLPKADSLKKPEITSKDGERKLEIPLPSDRDLDRMMAFLENAWKRLLELANRMQKDVSGSGKT
;
A
#
# COMPACT_ATOMS: atom_id res chain seq x y z
N MET A 1 23.85 -53.67 -31.73
CA MET A 1 24.91 -53.34 -32.69
C MET A 1 24.25 -53.28 -34.05
N THR A 2 24.47 -52.17 -34.78
CA THR A 2 23.73 -51.68 -35.97
C THR A 2 22.30 -51.22 -35.63
N ASP A 3 21.73 -50.09 -36.09
CA ASP A 3 22.04 -49.21 -37.23
C ASP A 3 21.73 -47.74 -36.91
N ALA A 4 22.40 -46.86 -37.65
CA ALA A 4 22.16 -45.44 -37.78
C ALA A 4 20.97 -45.15 -38.70
N ILE A 5 20.35 -43.96 -38.57
CA ILE A 5 19.98 -43.05 -39.69
C ILE A 5 19.48 -41.72 -39.12
N THR A 6 19.98 -40.65 -39.73
CA THR A 6 20.02 -39.22 -39.39
C THR A 6 18.74 -38.45 -39.78
N PRO A 7 18.36 -37.36 -39.09
CA PRO A 7 17.28 -36.46 -39.54
C PRO A 7 17.81 -35.29 -40.39
N ALA A 8 17.13 -35.01 -41.51
CA ALA A 8 17.41 -33.89 -42.40
C ALA A 8 16.80 -32.58 -41.87
N THR A 9 17.68 -31.60 -41.62
CA THR A 9 17.36 -30.18 -41.38
C THR A 9 17.47 -29.44 -42.71
N THR A 10 16.51 -28.56 -43.02
CA THR A 10 16.70 -27.58 -44.12
C THR A 10 16.09 -26.24 -43.73
N ARG A 11 16.96 -25.31 -43.33
CA ARG A 11 16.67 -23.90 -43.08
C ARG A 11 17.32 -23.13 -44.22
N ALA A 12 16.53 -22.63 -45.16
CA ALA A 12 17.02 -21.80 -46.26
C ALA A 12 17.04 -20.34 -45.82
N THR A 13 18.23 -19.80 -45.56
CA THR A 13 18.51 -18.36 -45.43
C THR A 13 19.30 -17.94 -46.66
N SER A 14 18.67 -17.22 -47.59
CA SER A 14 19.34 -16.64 -48.76
C SER A 14 19.68 -15.18 -48.47
N THR A 15 20.97 -14.93 -48.24
CA THR A 15 21.59 -13.61 -48.22
C THR A 15 21.82 -13.15 -49.67
N LEU A 16 21.19 -12.04 -50.08
CA LEU A 16 21.40 -11.46 -51.40
C LEU A 16 22.64 -10.55 -51.37
N THR A 17 23.69 -10.95 -52.08
CA THR A 17 24.91 -10.18 -52.29
C THR A 17 24.71 -9.08 -53.33
N VAL A 18 25.09 -7.85 -52.99
CA VAL A 18 25.08 -6.68 -53.88
C VAL A 18 26.20 -6.80 -54.92
N ARG A 19 25.83 -6.87 -56.20
CA ARG A 19 26.78 -6.83 -57.33
C ARG A 19 26.83 -5.41 -57.90
N ALA A 20 27.88 -4.68 -57.57
CA ALA A 20 28.20 -3.39 -58.15
C ALA A 20 28.66 -3.55 -59.61
N LEU A 21 28.01 -2.87 -60.55
CA LEU A 21 28.50 -2.68 -61.92
C LEU A 21 28.84 -1.20 -62.13
N ARG A 22 30.14 -0.93 -62.29
CA ARG A 22 30.73 0.38 -62.58
C ARG A 22 30.66 0.65 -64.07
N HIS A 23 29.84 1.59 -64.56
CA HIS A 23 29.96 2.12 -65.93
C HIS A 23 29.92 3.66 -65.94
N GLY A 24 31.03 4.25 -66.41
CA GLY A 24 31.04 5.38 -67.35
C GLY A 24 30.55 6.75 -66.90
N CYS A 25 31.50 7.67 -66.75
CA CYS A 25 31.33 9.10 -66.55
C CYS A 25 30.71 9.79 -67.79
N LEU A 26 29.71 10.68 -67.62
CA LEU A 26 29.60 12.05 -68.17
C LEU A 26 28.14 12.51 -68.40
N ALA A 27 27.91 13.77 -68.04
CA ALA A 27 26.86 14.71 -68.47
C ALA A 27 25.46 14.65 -67.80
N ALA A 28 25.29 15.55 -66.83
CA ALA A 28 24.20 16.53 -66.65
C ALA A 28 22.76 16.17 -67.06
N MET A 29 21.84 16.15 -66.08
CA MET A 29 20.71 17.09 -66.00
C MET A 29 19.94 16.95 -64.68
N MET A 30 19.54 18.10 -64.15
CA MET A 30 18.76 18.29 -62.93
C MET A 30 17.27 17.98 -63.17
N THR A 31 16.53 17.69 -62.10
CA THR A 31 15.06 17.59 -61.93
C THR A 31 14.39 16.19 -62.04
N ALA A 32 13.86 15.68 -60.92
CA ALA A 32 12.42 15.63 -60.63
C ALA A 32 12.14 14.67 -59.45
N ALA A 33 11.34 15.15 -58.50
CA ALA A 33 10.99 14.50 -57.25
C ALA A 33 10.09 13.28 -57.42
N LEU A 34 10.38 12.19 -56.70
CA LEU A 34 9.37 11.28 -56.17
C LEU A 34 9.77 10.89 -54.74
N GLY A 35 9.06 11.48 -53.77
CA GLY A 35 9.13 11.09 -52.38
C GLY A 35 8.54 9.69 -52.18
N LEU A 36 9.33 8.78 -51.63
CA LEU A 36 8.79 7.59 -50.99
C LEU A 36 8.48 7.94 -49.55
N CYS A 37 7.19 8.18 -49.32
CA CYS A 37 6.59 8.21 -47.99
C CYS A 37 6.97 6.93 -47.25
N SER A 38 7.74 7.08 -46.17
CA SER A 38 7.80 6.10 -45.11
C SER A 38 6.38 5.91 -44.57
N THR A 39 5.77 4.77 -44.86
CA THR A 39 4.50 4.36 -44.29
C THR A 39 4.70 4.18 -42.78
N GLY A 40 4.33 5.20 -42.00
CA GLY A 40 4.11 5.01 -40.57
C GLY A 40 2.93 4.07 -40.38
N THR A 41 3.17 2.90 -39.79
CA THR A 41 2.10 2.06 -39.26
C THR A 41 1.48 2.81 -38.09
N PHE A 42 0.42 3.57 -38.35
CA PHE A 42 -0.41 4.11 -37.28
C PHE A 42 -1.18 2.93 -36.67
N ALA A 43 -1.09 2.78 -35.35
CA ALA A 43 -1.99 1.92 -34.59
C ALA A 43 -3.42 2.32 -34.95
N GLN A 44 -4.15 1.45 -35.64
CA GLN A 44 -5.56 1.68 -35.94
C GLN A 44 -6.31 1.62 -34.60
N SER A 45 -6.71 2.78 -34.09
CA SER A 45 -7.72 2.85 -33.04
C SER A 45 -8.93 2.07 -33.53
N MET A 46 -9.34 1.05 -32.78
CA MET A 46 -10.58 0.34 -33.09
C MET A 46 -11.76 1.31 -33.11
N PRO A 47 -12.78 1.05 -33.93
CA PRO A 47 -13.91 1.94 -34.05
C PRO A 47 -14.65 2.01 -32.71
N ASP A 48 -14.50 3.14 -32.01
CA ASP A 48 -15.37 3.49 -30.90
C ASP A 48 -16.73 3.90 -31.47
N THR A 49 -17.55 2.89 -31.76
CA THR A 49 -18.89 3.06 -32.34
C THR A 49 -19.89 3.68 -31.37
N GLU A 50 -19.49 3.96 -30.13
CA GLU A 50 -20.38 4.46 -29.08
C GLU A 50 -20.00 5.88 -28.58
N ASN A 51 -19.52 6.72 -29.50
CA ASN A 51 -19.39 8.16 -29.31
C ASN A 51 -18.55 8.55 -28.08
N GLY A 52 -17.35 7.98 -27.92
CA GLY A 52 -16.44 8.35 -26.82
C GLY A 52 -16.82 7.77 -25.47
N ARG A 53 -17.89 6.96 -25.37
CA ARG A 53 -18.35 6.41 -24.09
C ARG A 53 -17.30 5.51 -23.46
N TYR A 54 -16.53 4.79 -24.26
CA TYR A 54 -15.56 3.82 -23.77
C TYR A 54 -14.15 4.37 -23.82
N THR A 55 -13.46 4.31 -22.68
CA THR A 55 -12.02 4.56 -22.63
C THR A 55 -11.28 3.23 -22.61
N LEU A 56 -10.30 3.07 -23.50
CA LEU A 56 -9.49 1.88 -23.62
C LEU A 56 -8.08 2.14 -23.08
N SER A 57 -7.56 1.22 -22.27
CA SER A 57 -6.21 1.28 -21.70
C SER A 57 -5.49 -0.06 -21.90
N PRO A 58 -4.18 -0.07 -22.21
CA PRO A 58 -3.41 -1.31 -22.30
C PRO A 58 -3.37 -2.07 -20.96
N ALA A 59 -3.44 -3.39 -20.99
CA ALA A 59 -3.30 -4.28 -19.83
C ALA A 59 -2.36 -5.46 -20.15
N ALA A 60 -1.99 -6.25 -19.15
CA ALA A 60 -1.03 -7.35 -19.32
C ALA A 60 -1.46 -8.41 -20.35
N GLU A 61 -2.77 -8.65 -20.47
CA GLU A 61 -3.34 -9.71 -21.31
C GLU A 61 -4.39 -9.22 -22.33
N GLY A 62 -4.26 -7.95 -22.74
CA GLY A 62 -5.13 -7.34 -23.74
C GLY A 62 -5.39 -5.87 -23.46
N LEU A 63 -6.65 -5.47 -23.52
CA LEU A 63 -7.10 -4.10 -23.25
C LEU A 63 -8.09 -4.08 -22.09
N LEU A 64 -8.00 -3.06 -21.24
CA LEU A 64 -9.01 -2.72 -20.25
C LEU A 64 -9.95 -1.66 -20.83
N ARG A 65 -11.25 -1.92 -20.82
CA ARG A 65 -12.30 -1.00 -21.27
C ARG A 65 -13.06 -0.45 -20.08
N LEU A 66 -13.07 0.87 -19.92
CA LEU A 66 -13.86 1.60 -18.94
C LEU A 66 -15.09 2.22 -19.62
N ASP A 67 -16.28 1.90 -19.13
CA ASP A 67 -17.52 2.62 -19.49
C ASP A 67 -17.64 3.88 -18.63
N THR A 68 -17.48 5.06 -19.25
CA THR A 68 -17.52 6.35 -18.55
C THR A 68 -18.90 6.72 -17.98
N ARG A 69 -19.98 6.03 -18.38
CA ARG A 69 -21.33 6.27 -17.85
C ARG A 69 -21.65 5.41 -16.63
N SER A 70 -21.25 4.14 -16.66
CA SER A 70 -21.57 3.18 -15.59
C SER A 70 -20.42 2.94 -14.61
N GLY A 71 -19.19 3.35 -14.98
CA GLY A 71 -17.97 3.04 -14.24
C GLY A 71 -17.54 1.58 -14.35
N THR A 72 -18.15 0.79 -15.25
CA THR A 72 -17.85 -0.64 -15.38
C THR A 72 -16.52 -0.84 -16.11
N LEU A 73 -15.65 -1.67 -15.52
CA LEU A 73 -14.43 -2.15 -16.15
C LEU A 73 -14.67 -3.51 -16.83
N SER A 74 -14.15 -3.67 -18.04
CA SER A 74 -14.16 -4.93 -18.78
C SER A 74 -12.76 -5.27 -19.26
N THR A 75 -12.36 -6.53 -19.18
CA THR A 75 -11.15 -7.04 -19.80
C THR A 75 -11.46 -7.52 -21.21
N CYS A 76 -10.76 -6.96 -22.20
CA CYS A 76 -10.92 -7.25 -23.60
C CYS A 76 -9.70 -8.01 -24.10
N SER A 77 -9.93 -9.14 -24.78
CA SER A 77 -8.86 -9.93 -25.41
C SER A 77 -9.26 -10.30 -26.84
N ASP A 78 -8.26 -10.38 -27.72
CA ASP A 78 -8.43 -10.92 -29.06
C ASP A 78 -7.93 -12.36 -29.10
N LYS A 79 -8.79 -13.28 -29.54
CA LYS A 79 -8.48 -14.71 -29.69
C LYS A 79 -8.39 -15.13 -31.17
N GLY A 80 -8.15 -14.19 -32.07
CA GLY A 80 -7.95 -14.44 -33.52
C GLY A 80 -9.24 -14.39 -34.34
N GLY A 81 -10.38 -14.05 -33.73
CA GLY A 81 -11.69 -13.88 -34.39
C GLY A 81 -12.31 -12.49 -34.14
N GLY A 82 -11.54 -11.57 -33.56
CA GLY A 82 -12.02 -10.27 -33.11
C GLY A 82 -11.97 -10.11 -31.60
N TRP A 83 -12.27 -8.90 -31.15
CA TRP A 83 -12.18 -8.51 -29.74
C TRP A 83 -13.42 -8.94 -28.96
N ALA A 84 -13.21 -9.68 -27.88
CA ALA A 84 -14.24 -9.99 -26.91
C ALA A 84 -13.92 -9.32 -25.58
N CYS A 85 -14.87 -8.54 -25.05
CA CYS A 85 -14.77 -7.89 -23.76
C CYS A 85 -15.69 -8.57 -22.74
N TYR A 86 -15.12 -8.99 -21.62
CA TYR A 86 -15.85 -9.57 -20.50
C TYR A 86 -15.85 -8.57 -19.36
N ALA A 87 -17.02 -8.31 -18.77
CA ALA A 87 -17.10 -7.50 -17.56
C ALA A 87 -16.23 -8.15 -16.49
N THR A 88 -15.35 -7.39 -15.85
CA THR A 88 -14.46 -7.92 -14.81
C THR A 88 -15.33 -8.35 -13.63
N PRO A 89 -15.55 -9.67 -13.41
CA PRO A 89 -16.47 -10.14 -12.41
C PRO A 89 -15.65 -10.41 -11.14
N ASP A 90 -15.47 -9.40 -10.28
CA ASP A 90 -15.12 -9.69 -8.87
C ASP A 90 -15.19 -8.50 -7.91
N GLU A 91 -15.02 -7.26 -8.40
CA GLU A 91 -14.82 -6.15 -7.44
C GLU A 91 -16.03 -5.87 -6.56
N ARG A 92 -17.26 -5.97 -7.09
CA ARG A 92 -18.46 -5.70 -6.28
C ARG A 92 -18.67 -6.72 -5.16
N ALA A 93 -18.49 -8.01 -5.44
CA ALA A 93 -18.63 -9.05 -4.42
C ALA A 93 -17.53 -8.95 -3.35
N ALA A 94 -16.28 -8.69 -3.76
CA ALA A 94 -15.18 -8.46 -2.82
C ALA A 94 -15.42 -7.22 -1.95
N PHE A 95 -15.90 -6.11 -2.52
CA PHE A 95 -16.22 -4.91 -1.76
C PHE A 95 -17.43 -5.10 -0.84
N ASP A 96 -18.48 -5.77 -1.28
CA ASP A 96 -19.66 -6.05 -0.44
C ASP A 96 -19.28 -6.94 0.76
N ALA A 97 -18.38 -7.92 0.55
CA ALA A 97 -17.85 -8.74 1.64
C ALA A 97 -17.03 -7.92 2.65
N GLU A 98 -16.15 -7.04 2.17
CA GLU A 98 -15.34 -6.17 3.06
C GLU A 98 -16.21 -5.13 3.77
N ILE A 99 -17.22 -4.55 3.09
CA ILE A 99 -18.22 -3.67 3.71
C ILE A 99 -18.95 -4.39 4.84
N GLY A 100 -19.40 -5.63 4.60
CA GLY A 100 -20.06 -6.44 5.63
C GLY A 100 -19.15 -6.74 6.83
N ARG A 101 -17.87 -7.06 6.59
CA ARG A 101 -16.87 -7.24 7.64
C ARG A 101 -16.67 -5.97 8.46
N LEU A 102 -16.47 -4.83 7.80
CA LEU A 102 -16.25 -3.54 8.45
C LEU A 102 -17.48 -3.05 9.23
N GLN A 103 -18.69 -3.30 8.75
CA GLN A 103 -19.91 -3.00 9.49
C GLN A 103 -19.98 -3.83 10.78
N LYS A 104 -19.69 -5.13 10.71
CA LYS A 104 -19.66 -6.01 11.88
C LYS A 104 -18.60 -5.59 12.90
N ASP A 105 -17.40 -5.23 12.45
CA ASP A 105 -16.33 -4.74 13.33
C ASP A 105 -16.72 -3.42 13.99
N ASN A 106 -17.36 -2.51 13.25
CA ASN A 106 -17.87 -1.25 13.83
C ASN A 106 -18.93 -1.48 14.90
N ASP A 107 -19.88 -2.38 14.66
CA ASP A 107 -20.92 -2.69 15.63
C ASP A 107 -20.35 -3.34 16.89
N ARG A 108 -19.38 -4.24 16.73
CA ARG A 108 -18.63 -4.82 17.84
C ARG A 108 -17.88 -3.75 18.63
N LEU A 109 -17.13 -2.88 17.97
CA LEU A 109 -16.37 -1.82 18.64
C LEU A 109 -17.29 -0.86 19.41
N LYS A 110 -18.46 -0.53 18.86
CA LYS A 110 -19.46 0.28 19.57
C LYS A 110 -19.98 -0.42 20.83
N GLN A 111 -20.22 -1.73 20.75
CA GLN A 111 -20.62 -2.53 21.92
C GLN A 111 -19.51 -2.57 22.98
N ASP A 112 -18.25 -2.76 22.57
CA ASP A 112 -17.11 -2.78 23.48
C ASP A 112 -16.93 -1.41 24.17
N VAL A 113 -17.07 -0.30 23.44
CA VAL A 113 -17.03 1.05 24.01
C VAL A 113 -18.15 1.27 25.03
N GLU A 114 -19.36 0.82 24.74
CA GLU A 114 -20.49 0.93 25.67
C GLU A 114 -20.27 0.09 26.94
N SER A 115 -19.71 -1.12 26.80
CA SER A 115 -19.34 -1.95 27.94
C SER A 115 -18.28 -1.27 28.82
N LEU A 116 -17.21 -0.77 28.19
CA LEU A 116 -16.12 -0.10 28.91
C LEU A 116 -16.59 1.17 29.62
N LYS A 117 -17.54 1.92 29.03
CA LYS A 117 -18.15 3.07 29.71
C LYS A 117 -18.90 2.67 30.98
N LYS A 118 -19.71 1.60 30.92
CA LYS A 118 -20.42 1.08 32.10
C LYS A 118 -19.45 0.63 33.19
N ASP A 119 -18.38 -0.07 32.82
CA ASP A 119 -17.36 -0.50 33.77
C ASP A 119 -16.65 0.72 34.40
N ASN A 120 -16.34 1.74 33.60
CA ASN A 120 -15.73 2.97 34.09
C ASN A 120 -16.64 3.71 35.08
N ASP A 121 -17.93 3.85 34.75
CA ASP A 121 -18.92 4.48 35.62
C ASP A 121 -19.10 3.67 36.92
N GLY A 122 -19.10 2.34 36.83
CA GLY A 122 -19.15 1.45 37.99
C GLY A 122 -17.92 1.58 38.88
N LEU A 123 -16.72 1.64 38.31
CA LEU A 123 -15.47 1.88 39.05
C LEU A 123 -15.47 3.27 39.69
N LYS A 124 -15.93 4.29 38.97
CA LYS A 124 -16.05 5.65 39.50
C LYS A 124 -17.02 5.72 40.67
N ALA A 125 -18.15 5.01 40.60
CA ALA A 125 -19.10 4.89 41.71
C ALA A 125 -18.48 4.18 42.92
N GLN A 126 -17.71 3.10 42.70
CA GLN A 126 -16.97 2.42 43.78
C GLN A 126 -15.92 3.33 44.43
N LEU A 127 -15.21 4.12 43.63
CA LEU A 127 -14.25 5.11 44.13
C LEU A 127 -14.94 6.24 44.91
N ALA A 128 -16.13 6.68 44.48
CA ALA A 128 -16.90 7.70 45.20
C ALA A 128 -17.51 7.15 46.50
N ALA A 129 -17.87 5.86 46.55
CA ALA A 129 -18.40 5.19 47.75
C ALA A 129 -17.29 4.86 48.76
N ARG A 130 -16.04 4.74 48.31
CA ARG A 130 -14.88 4.63 49.20
C ARG A 130 -14.61 6.03 49.76
N GLU A 131 -15.01 6.26 51.01
CA GLU A 131 -14.73 7.51 51.71
C GLU A 131 -13.25 7.92 51.51
N PRO A 132 -12.96 9.20 51.23
CA PRO A 132 -11.58 9.67 51.23
C PRO A 132 -10.98 9.34 52.60
N PRO A 133 -9.69 8.93 52.68
CA PRO A 133 -9.05 8.73 53.98
C PRO A 133 -9.25 10.03 54.75
N ALA A 134 -9.91 9.92 55.90
CA ALA A 134 -10.15 11.06 56.77
C ALA A 134 -8.82 11.80 56.96
N ILE A 135 -8.72 12.99 56.36
CA ILE A 135 -7.72 14.00 56.74
C ILE A 135 -8.22 14.53 58.08
N GLY A 136 -8.06 13.69 59.10
CA GLY A 136 -8.68 13.82 60.40
C GLY A 136 -7.78 13.21 61.44
N LYS A 137 -6.81 14.02 61.88
CA LYS A 137 -6.11 13.94 63.17
C LYS A 137 -5.46 12.59 63.49
N ILE A 138 -4.19 12.48 63.10
CA ILE A 138 -3.21 11.56 63.70
C ILE A 138 -2.87 11.97 65.13
N ASP A 139 -3.82 11.82 66.06
CA ASP A 139 -3.53 11.83 67.50
C ASP A 139 -4.19 10.59 68.13
N GLU A 140 -3.75 9.41 67.72
CA GLU A 140 -4.03 8.17 68.47
C GLU A 140 -2.76 7.30 68.41
N PRO A 141 -2.07 7.07 69.55
CA PRO A 141 -0.80 6.36 69.55
C PRO A 141 -1.00 4.90 69.20
N LEU A 142 -0.37 4.47 68.10
CA LEU A 142 -0.21 3.08 67.67
C LEU A 142 0.07 2.15 68.88
N PRO A 143 -0.71 1.08 69.11
CA PRO A 143 -0.27 0.01 69.98
C PRO A 143 0.88 -0.73 69.30
N LYS A 144 2.03 -0.74 69.98
CA LYS A 144 3.22 -1.46 69.55
C LYS A 144 2.92 -2.95 69.40
N ALA A 145 3.21 -3.44 68.20
CA ALA A 145 3.59 -4.80 67.83
C ALA A 145 3.26 -5.93 68.80
N ASP A 146 2.42 -6.86 68.35
CA ASP A 146 2.52 -8.24 68.78
C ASP A 146 2.45 -9.20 67.59
N SER A 147 3.60 -9.84 67.35
CA SER A 147 3.83 -11.10 66.64
C SER A 147 3.11 -11.36 65.31
N LEU A 148 3.81 -11.04 64.22
CA LEU A 148 3.58 -11.59 62.89
C LEU A 148 3.73 -13.13 62.91
N LYS A 149 2.61 -13.85 62.89
CA LYS A 149 2.59 -15.25 62.43
C LYS A 149 2.69 -15.21 60.91
N LYS A 150 3.83 -15.67 60.39
CA LYS A 150 4.11 -15.81 58.97
C LYS A 150 3.37 -17.05 58.43
N PRO A 151 2.36 -16.92 57.55
CA PRO A 151 1.87 -18.09 56.83
C PRO A 151 2.89 -18.45 55.75
N GLU A 152 3.41 -19.66 55.85
CA GLU A 152 4.22 -20.32 54.84
C GLU A 152 3.33 -20.61 53.62
N ILE A 153 3.46 -19.81 52.56
CA ILE A 153 2.83 -20.07 51.27
C ILE A 153 3.88 -20.73 50.38
N THR A 154 3.74 -22.05 50.25
CA THR A 154 4.39 -22.90 49.26
C THR A 154 4.12 -22.36 47.86
N SER A 155 5.19 -22.01 47.15
CA SER A 155 5.12 -21.58 45.75
C SER A 155 4.89 -22.80 44.85
N LYS A 156 3.62 -23.09 44.59
CA LYS A 156 3.19 -23.72 43.34
C LYS A 156 1.98 -22.96 42.81
N ASP A 157 2.01 -22.80 41.50
CA ASP A 157 0.94 -22.33 40.63
C ASP A 157 0.76 -20.80 40.57
N GLY A 158 1.04 -20.29 39.38
CA GLY A 158 1.13 -18.87 39.09
C GLY A 158 -0.23 -18.21 38.94
N GLU A 159 -0.33 -16.98 39.43
CA GLU A 159 -1.23 -15.96 38.91
C GLU A 159 -0.70 -14.56 39.28
N ARG A 160 -0.42 -13.77 38.22
CA ARG A 160 -0.81 -12.37 38.05
C ARG A 160 -0.50 -11.39 39.18
N LYS A 161 0.78 -11.04 39.31
CA LYS A 161 1.18 -9.71 39.80
C LYS A 161 1.25 -8.79 38.58
N LEU A 162 0.23 -7.95 38.38
CA LEU A 162 0.26 -6.85 37.41
C LEU A 162 1.13 -5.73 37.98
N GLU A 163 2.43 -5.99 38.14
CA GLU A 163 3.41 -4.91 38.13
C GLU A 163 3.47 -4.44 36.70
N ILE A 164 2.88 -3.27 36.41
CA ILE A 164 3.24 -2.51 35.23
C ILE A 164 4.73 -2.20 35.45
N PRO A 165 5.65 -2.88 34.77
CA PRO A 165 7.05 -2.57 34.91
C PRO A 165 7.17 -1.18 34.30
N LEU A 166 7.45 -0.18 35.12
CA LEU A 166 7.93 1.10 34.60
C LEU A 166 9.13 0.73 33.70
N PRO A 167 9.08 1.05 32.39
CA PRO A 167 10.20 0.78 31.50
C PRO A 167 11.45 1.36 32.15
N SER A 168 12.52 0.57 32.21
CA SER A 168 13.68 0.90 33.01
C SER A 168 14.21 2.28 32.61
N ASP A 169 14.75 3.06 33.55
CA ASP A 169 15.20 4.43 33.28
C ASP A 169 16.15 4.53 32.05
N ARG A 170 16.90 3.45 31.80
CA ARG A 170 17.77 3.30 30.61
C ARG A 170 17.00 3.25 29.28
N ASP A 171 15.83 2.64 29.27
CA ASP A 171 14.97 2.56 28.10
C ASP A 171 14.29 3.90 27.82
N LEU A 172 13.91 4.64 28.87
CA LEU A 172 13.43 6.01 28.77
C LEU A 172 14.50 6.95 28.22
N ASP A 173 15.72 6.91 28.76
CA ASP A 173 16.84 7.72 28.26
C ASP A 173 17.14 7.45 26.79
N ARG A 174 17.07 6.17 26.39
CA ARG A 174 17.25 5.76 25.00
C ARG A 174 16.14 6.29 24.10
N MET A 175 14.88 6.21 24.53
CA MET A 175 13.74 6.75 23.79
C MET A 175 13.77 8.27 23.69
N MET A 176 14.15 8.95 24.76
CA MET A 176 14.28 10.40 24.81
C MET A 176 15.40 10.89 23.89
N ALA A 177 16.54 10.19 23.83
CA ALA A 177 17.63 10.55 22.91
C ALA A 177 17.24 10.41 21.43
N PHE A 178 16.45 9.39 21.08
CA PHE A 178 15.89 9.28 19.73
C PHE A 178 14.90 10.40 19.42
N LEU A 179 14.01 10.71 20.38
CA LEU A 179 13.01 11.77 20.24
C LEU A 179 13.66 13.15 20.09
N GLU A 180 14.71 13.43 20.86
CA GLU A 180 15.45 14.69 20.80
C GLU A 180 16.19 14.86 19.45
N ASN A 181 16.82 13.79 18.97
CA ASN A 181 17.51 13.82 17.67
C ASN A 181 16.51 13.95 16.49
N ALA A 182 15.35 13.29 16.57
CA ALA A 182 14.30 13.42 15.58
C ALA A 182 13.72 14.84 15.56
N TRP A 183 13.46 15.42 16.74
CA TRP A 183 12.96 16.78 16.89
C TRP A 183 13.97 17.82 16.38
N LYS A 184 15.26 17.67 16.70
CA LYS A 184 16.34 18.55 16.21
C LYS A 184 16.44 18.54 14.68
N ARG A 185 16.39 17.36 14.06
CA ARG A 185 16.39 17.22 12.58
C ARG A 185 15.16 17.84 11.94
N LEU A 186 13.99 17.69 12.57
CA LEU A 186 12.75 18.29 12.09
C LEU A 186 12.84 19.82 12.10
N LEU A 187 13.31 20.41 13.20
CA LEU A 187 13.50 21.86 13.30
C LEU A 187 14.53 22.39 12.31
N GLU A 188 15.58 21.63 12.05
CA GLU A 188 16.60 21.98 11.05
C GLU A 188 16.01 22.00 9.62
N LEU A 189 15.20 21.01 9.26
CA LEU A 189 14.48 20.99 7.98
C LEU A 189 13.49 22.15 7.87
N ALA A 190 12.75 22.44 8.95
CA ALA A 190 11.79 23.54 8.98
C ALA A 190 12.45 24.90 8.77
N ASN A 191 13.60 25.14 9.42
CA ASN A 191 14.35 26.39 9.26
C ASN A 191 14.98 26.53 7.87
N ARG A 192 15.42 25.43 7.24
CA ARG A 192 15.89 25.47 5.84
C ARG A 192 14.75 25.86 4.89
N MET A 193 13.57 25.27 5.07
CA MET A 193 12.41 25.58 4.24
C MET A 193 11.90 27.02 4.41
N GLN A 194 11.88 27.57 5.65
CA GLN A 194 11.57 28.98 5.87
C GLN A 194 12.62 29.92 5.25
N LYS A 195 13.90 29.52 5.26
CA LYS A 195 14.98 30.27 4.63
C LYS A 195 14.86 30.28 3.09
N ASP A 196 14.46 29.17 2.49
CA ASP A 196 14.28 29.07 1.03
C ASP A 196 13.06 29.89 0.54
N VAL A 197 11.97 29.91 1.32
CA VAL A 197 10.77 30.71 0.98
C VAL A 197 10.98 32.21 1.21
N SER A 198 11.71 32.61 2.25
CA SER A 198 12.05 34.03 2.50
C SER A 198 13.14 34.57 1.57
N GLY A 199 14.00 33.70 1.03
CA GLY A 199 15.01 34.06 0.03
C GLY A 199 14.48 34.23 -1.40
N SER A 200 13.31 33.66 -1.72
CA SER A 200 12.71 33.73 -3.07
C SER A 200 11.98 35.04 -3.39
N GLY A 201 11.94 36.01 -2.46
CA GLY A 201 11.22 37.28 -2.61
C GLY A 201 12.09 38.50 -2.91
N LYS A 202 13.36 38.32 -3.29
CA LYS A 202 14.30 39.44 -3.51
C LYS A 202 15.07 39.32 -4.83
N THR A 203 14.34 39.28 -5.93
CA THR A 203 14.79 39.69 -7.27
C THR A 203 13.64 40.34 -8.00
#